data_AF-A0A7I7SUA0-F1
#
_entry.id   AF-A0A7I7SUA0-F1
#
_cell.length_a   1.000
_cell.length_b   1.000
_cell.length_c   1.000
_cell.angle_alpha   90.00
_cell.angle_beta   90.00
_cell.angle_gamma   90.00
#
_symmetry.space_group_name_H-M   'P 1'
#
loop_
_entity.id
_entity.type
_entity.pdbx_description
1 polymer ?
#
loop_
_entity_poly.entity_id
_entity_poly.type
_entity_poly.pdbx_seq_one_letter_code
_entity_poly.pdbx_strand_id
1 'polypeptide(L)'
;MSGNAGPEGTAAGPYPAGHQPVPARDIGRLLLRCDDRPGLVAAVTTFLAAAGANVISLDQHSTRQSGGTFMQRTIFHLPGLSAAIDALQCDFADNVASPFGMDFRLSEAAKPKRVAILASKEDHCLLDLLWRNRRGELDLSVVMVIANHPDLADQVRPFGVPFIHVPARKEIRGEAEQRMLDLLRGNVDLVVLARYMQIVTPDFIDEVGCPLINIHHSFLPAFIGAAPYRRAKERG
;
A
#
# COMPACT_ATOMS: atom_id res chain seq x y z
N MET A 1 -37.12 36.42 47.32
CA MET A 1 -37.14 34.95 47.53
C MET A 1 -38.12 34.39 46.50
N SER A 2 -37.58 33.88 45.40
CA SER A 2 -37.52 32.43 45.10
C SER A 2 -38.90 31.90 44.66
N GLY A 3 -39.09 31.23 43.53
CA GLY A 3 -38.12 30.64 42.61
C GLY A 3 -38.75 30.29 41.26
N ASN A 4 -37.86 30.10 40.31
CA ASN A 4 -38.06 29.85 38.89
C ASN A 4 -38.34 28.34 38.68
N ALA A 5 -39.47 27.98 38.07
CA ALA A 5 -39.75 26.61 37.63
C ALA A 5 -39.37 26.49 36.15
N GLY A 6 -38.13 26.05 35.89
CA GLY A 6 -37.67 25.63 34.56
C GLY A 6 -37.95 24.14 34.34
N PRO A 7 -38.10 23.69 33.08
CA PRO A 7 -38.69 22.40 32.74
C PRO A 7 -37.72 21.23 32.99
N GLU A 8 -38.32 20.07 33.24
CA GLU A 8 -37.69 18.78 33.43
C GLU A 8 -36.72 18.46 32.29
N GLY A 9 -35.45 18.25 32.64
CA GLY A 9 -34.42 17.77 31.73
C GLY A 9 -34.73 16.34 31.30
N THR A 10 -35.00 16.14 30.02
CA THR A 10 -34.99 14.85 29.37
C THR A 10 -33.59 14.24 29.51
N ALA A 11 -33.51 13.12 30.23
CA ALA A 11 -32.29 12.35 30.41
C ALA A 11 -31.76 11.92 29.03
N ALA A 12 -30.63 12.48 28.62
CA ALA A 12 -29.86 11.97 27.51
C ALA A 12 -29.47 10.51 27.82
N GLY A 13 -29.93 9.58 26.99
CA GLY A 13 -29.62 8.16 27.13
C GLY A 13 -28.10 7.92 27.15
N PRO A 14 -27.64 6.84 27.78
CA PRO A 14 -26.21 6.55 27.86
C PRO A 14 -25.64 6.39 26.46
N TYR A 15 -24.67 7.25 26.10
CA TYR A 15 -23.82 7.01 24.95
C TYR A 15 -23.26 5.59 25.02
N PRO A 16 -23.24 4.81 23.92
CA PRO A 16 -22.66 3.48 23.95
C PRO A 16 -21.22 3.56 24.47
N ALA A 17 -20.90 2.65 25.39
CA ALA A 17 -19.61 2.57 26.06
C ALA A 17 -18.46 2.63 25.03
N GLY A 18 -17.41 3.38 25.39
CA GLY A 18 -16.26 3.67 24.53
C GLY A 18 -15.75 2.42 23.81
N HIS A 19 -15.61 2.52 22.49
CA HIS A 19 -15.07 1.48 21.62
C HIS A 19 -13.77 0.94 22.20
N GLN A 20 -13.73 -0.35 22.57
CA GLN A 20 -12.46 -1.04 22.67
C GLN A 20 -11.79 -0.97 21.29
N PRO A 21 -10.48 -0.66 21.22
CA PRO A 21 -9.79 -0.63 19.94
C PRO A 21 -9.88 -2.02 19.29
N VAL A 22 -10.45 -2.05 18.09
CA VAL A 22 -10.60 -3.28 17.31
C VAL A 22 -9.20 -3.82 16.98
N PRO A 23 -8.88 -5.09 17.26
CA PRO A 23 -7.59 -5.66 16.92
C PRO A 23 -7.31 -5.56 15.42
N ALA A 24 -6.11 -5.12 15.02
CA ALA A 24 -5.75 -4.99 13.60
C ALA A 24 -5.88 -6.30 12.80
N ARG A 25 -5.80 -7.44 13.50
CA ARG A 25 -5.96 -8.79 12.93
C ARG A 25 -7.39 -9.11 12.49
N ASP A 26 -8.36 -8.40 13.07
CA ASP A 26 -9.78 -8.53 12.74
C ASP A 26 -10.19 -7.48 11.70
N ILE A 27 -9.27 -6.62 11.25
CA ILE A 27 -9.52 -5.61 10.22
C ILE A 27 -9.13 -6.16 8.85
N GLY A 28 -10.08 -6.18 7.94
CA GLY A 28 -9.90 -6.56 6.54
C GLY A 28 -9.94 -5.36 5.60
N ARG A 29 -9.22 -5.49 4.49
CA ARG A 29 -9.22 -4.55 3.36
C ARG A 29 -9.57 -5.33 2.09
N LEU A 30 -10.70 -5.01 1.49
CA LEU A 30 -11.13 -5.51 0.18
C LEU A 30 -10.94 -4.40 -0.86
N LEU A 31 -10.08 -4.65 -1.84
CA LEU A 31 -9.91 -3.82 -3.02
C LEU A 31 -10.48 -4.58 -4.21
N LEU A 32 -11.24 -3.92 -5.06
CA LEU A 32 -11.76 -4.53 -6.27
C LEU A 32 -11.85 -3.56 -7.43
N ARG A 33 -11.84 -4.12 -8.64
CA ARG A 33 -11.99 -3.43 -9.91
C ARG A 33 -12.77 -4.31 -10.88
N CYS A 34 -13.72 -3.73 -11.61
CA CYS A 34 -14.44 -4.42 -12.69
C CYS A 34 -15.04 -3.40 -13.66
N ASP A 35 -15.75 -3.89 -14.68
CA ASP A 35 -16.61 -3.04 -15.51
C ASP A 35 -17.81 -2.56 -14.70
N ASP A 36 -18.12 -1.27 -14.81
CA ASP A 36 -19.20 -0.63 -14.06
C ASP A 36 -20.57 -1.12 -14.52
N ARG A 37 -21.38 -1.55 -13.56
CA ARG A 37 -22.76 -2.00 -13.75
C ARG A 37 -23.57 -1.89 -12.45
N PRO A 38 -24.91 -1.81 -12.53
CA PRO A 38 -25.74 -1.79 -11.34
C PRO A 38 -25.52 -3.03 -10.44
N GLY A 39 -25.60 -2.82 -9.12
CA GLY A 39 -25.60 -3.90 -8.13
C GLY A 39 -24.24 -4.24 -7.51
N LEU A 40 -23.13 -3.67 -7.99
CA LEU A 40 -21.78 -3.98 -7.50
C LEU A 40 -21.62 -3.72 -5.99
N VAL A 41 -21.98 -2.51 -5.53
CA VAL A 41 -21.90 -2.16 -4.10
C VAL A 41 -22.75 -3.09 -3.25
N ALA A 42 -23.99 -3.35 -3.69
CA ALA A 42 -24.93 -4.21 -2.97
C ALA A 42 -24.43 -5.65 -2.86
N ALA A 43 -23.87 -6.21 -3.93
CA ALA A 43 -23.30 -7.56 -3.92
C ALA A 43 -22.18 -7.68 -2.90
N VAL A 44 -21.26 -6.71 -2.89
CA VAL A 44 -20.11 -6.71 -1.97
C VAL A 44 -20.55 -6.51 -0.51
N THR A 45 -21.42 -5.54 -0.23
CA THR A 45 -21.86 -5.26 1.14
C THR A 45 -22.77 -6.37 1.68
N THR A 46 -23.60 -6.99 0.84
CA THR A 46 -24.42 -8.15 1.23
C THR A 46 -23.55 -9.35 1.56
N PHE A 47 -22.53 -9.64 0.75
CA PHE A 47 -21.57 -10.70 1.04
C PHE A 47 -20.86 -10.48 2.39
N LEU A 48 -20.33 -9.28 2.62
CA LEU A 48 -19.66 -8.95 3.88
C LEU A 48 -20.60 -9.05 5.07
N ALA A 49 -21.84 -8.57 4.94
CA ALA A 49 -22.85 -8.68 5.98
C ALA A 49 -23.21 -10.14 6.30
N ALA A 50 -23.33 -11.00 5.27
CA ALA A 50 -23.59 -12.43 5.44
C ALA A 50 -22.43 -13.16 6.14
N ALA A 51 -21.20 -12.72 5.92
CA ALA A 51 -20.03 -13.20 6.64
C ALA A 51 -19.93 -12.66 8.09
N GLY A 52 -20.86 -11.80 8.53
CA GLY A 52 -20.83 -11.17 9.85
C GLY A 52 -19.85 -10.00 9.97
N ALA A 53 -19.35 -9.46 8.85
CA ALA A 53 -18.44 -8.33 8.84
C ALA A 53 -19.19 -7.00 9.00
N ASN A 54 -18.59 -6.08 9.76
CA ASN A 54 -19.05 -4.69 9.87
C ASN A 54 -18.19 -3.77 9.01
N VAL A 55 -18.78 -3.04 8.07
CA VAL A 55 -18.05 -2.09 7.22
C VAL A 55 -17.67 -0.85 8.05
N ILE A 56 -16.38 -0.51 8.05
CA ILE A 56 -15.82 0.68 8.73
C ILE A 56 -15.72 1.86 7.77
N SER A 57 -15.25 1.60 6.55
CA SER A 57 -15.04 2.61 5.52
C SER A 57 -15.27 1.97 4.15
N LEU A 58 -15.94 2.70 3.27
CA LEU A 58 -16.21 2.30 1.90
C LEU A 58 -16.00 3.50 0.99
N ASP A 59 -15.05 3.37 0.07
CA ASP A 59 -14.77 4.34 -0.98
C ASP A 59 -15.06 3.67 -2.33
N GLN A 60 -15.81 4.34 -3.19
CA GLN A 60 -16.06 3.88 -4.56
C GLN A 60 -15.72 4.97 -5.58
N HIS A 61 -15.35 4.55 -6.78
CA HIS A 61 -15.12 5.44 -7.91
C HIS A 61 -15.47 4.75 -9.22
N SER A 62 -16.31 5.41 -10.02
CA SER A 62 -16.53 5.05 -11.43
C SER A 62 -15.82 6.06 -12.31
N THR A 63 -15.06 5.57 -13.29
CA THR A 63 -14.32 6.46 -14.22
C THR A 63 -15.24 7.24 -15.18
N ARG A 64 -16.49 6.82 -15.30
CA ARG A 64 -17.53 7.40 -16.16
C ARG A 64 -18.88 7.29 -15.47
N GLN A 65 -19.87 8.04 -15.95
CA GLN A 65 -21.26 7.92 -15.48
C GLN A 65 -21.94 6.61 -15.92
N SER A 66 -21.43 5.96 -16.96
CA SER A 66 -21.89 4.65 -17.44
C SER A 66 -20.79 3.98 -18.28
N GLY A 67 -20.70 2.65 -18.23
CA GLY A 67 -19.77 1.85 -19.04
C GLY A 67 -18.29 2.12 -18.79
N GLY A 68 -17.95 2.56 -17.57
CA GLY A 68 -16.57 2.81 -17.15
C GLY A 68 -15.97 1.65 -16.36
N THR A 69 -14.82 1.89 -15.74
CA THR A 69 -14.27 1.01 -14.71
C THR A 69 -14.81 1.42 -13.36
N PHE A 70 -15.34 0.46 -12.61
CA PHE A 70 -15.68 0.60 -11.21
C PHE A 70 -14.49 0.16 -10.35
N MET A 71 -14.20 0.94 -9.31
CA MET A 71 -13.19 0.64 -8.31
C MET A 71 -13.79 0.84 -6.93
N GLN A 72 -13.55 -0.10 -6.02
CA GLN A 72 -14.00 0.03 -4.64
C GLN A 72 -12.91 -0.41 -3.67
N ARG A 73 -12.84 0.31 -2.56
CA ARG A 73 -12.07 -0.03 -1.39
C ARG A 73 -13.00 -0.12 -0.19
N THR A 74 -12.99 -1.25 0.49
CA THR A 74 -13.77 -1.48 1.71
C THR A 74 -12.85 -1.89 2.84
N ILE A 75 -12.87 -1.13 3.94
CA ILE A 75 -12.32 -1.54 5.23
C ILE A 75 -13.46 -2.11 6.05
N PHE A 76 -13.28 -3.30 6.60
CA PHE A 76 -14.28 -3.95 7.44
C PHE A 76 -13.65 -4.57 8.68
N HIS A 77 -14.45 -4.74 9.73
CA HIS A 77 -14.12 -5.52 10.90
C HIS A 77 -14.84 -6.87 10.82
N LEU A 78 -14.11 -7.97 10.98
CA LEU A 78 -14.63 -9.32 11.10
C LEU A 78 -13.88 -10.04 12.24
N PRO A 79 -14.52 -10.31 13.38
CA PRO A 79 -13.89 -11.08 14.45
C PRO A 79 -13.38 -12.43 13.95
N GLY A 80 -12.10 -12.75 14.19
CA GLY A 80 -11.50 -14.00 13.73
C GLY A 80 -11.10 -14.01 12.26
N LEU A 81 -10.98 -12.84 11.62
CA LEU A 81 -10.63 -12.71 10.21
C LEU A 81 -9.38 -13.51 9.84
N SER A 82 -8.31 -13.46 10.63
CA SER A 82 -7.05 -14.16 10.29
C SER A 82 -7.23 -15.67 10.04
N ALA A 83 -8.20 -16.30 10.72
CA ALA A 83 -8.51 -17.72 10.53
C ALA A 83 -9.50 -17.96 9.39
N ALA A 84 -10.37 -17.00 9.10
CA ALA A 84 -11.42 -17.10 8.08
C ALA A 84 -11.00 -16.57 6.70
N ILE A 85 -9.87 -15.86 6.59
CA ILE A 85 -9.52 -15.06 5.41
C ILE A 85 -9.43 -15.87 4.12
N ASP A 86 -8.86 -17.08 4.17
CA ASP A 86 -8.69 -17.94 2.99
C ASP A 86 -10.05 -18.45 2.50
N ALA A 87 -10.94 -18.86 3.41
CA ALA A 87 -12.30 -19.27 3.08
C ALA A 87 -13.11 -18.08 2.53
N LEU A 88 -13.03 -16.92 3.18
CA LEU A 88 -13.69 -15.69 2.75
C LEU A 88 -13.22 -15.25 1.35
N GLN A 89 -11.94 -15.45 1.02
CA GLN A 89 -11.39 -15.19 -0.31
C GLN A 89 -11.99 -16.13 -1.36
N CYS A 90 -12.03 -17.45 -1.10
CA CYS A 90 -12.66 -18.41 -2.00
C CYS A 90 -14.14 -18.10 -2.22
N ASP A 91 -14.88 -17.90 -1.13
CA ASP A 91 -16.31 -17.62 -1.18
C ASP A 91 -16.60 -16.31 -1.92
N PHE A 92 -15.77 -15.27 -1.72
CA PHE A 92 -15.92 -14.01 -2.47
C PHE A 92 -15.61 -14.22 -3.96
N ALA A 93 -14.57 -15.00 -4.27
CA ALA A 93 -14.18 -15.27 -5.65
C ALA A 93 -15.32 -15.93 -6.43
N ASP A 94 -15.93 -16.96 -5.85
CA ASP A 94 -16.95 -17.77 -6.51
C ASP A 94 -18.31 -17.07 -6.57
N ASN A 95 -18.73 -16.43 -5.46
CA ASN A 95 -20.09 -15.92 -5.34
C ASN A 95 -20.24 -14.45 -5.76
N VAL A 96 -19.16 -13.67 -5.78
CA VAL A 96 -19.20 -12.23 -6.09
C VAL A 96 -18.23 -11.87 -7.23
N ALA A 97 -16.97 -12.25 -7.15
CA ALA A 97 -15.99 -11.80 -8.13
C ALA A 97 -16.26 -12.38 -9.51
N SER A 98 -16.45 -13.71 -9.62
CA SER A 98 -16.66 -14.40 -10.89
C SER A 98 -17.93 -13.92 -11.64
N PRO A 99 -19.13 -13.82 -11.01
CA PRO A 99 -20.34 -13.34 -11.69
C PRO A 99 -20.23 -11.92 -12.25
N PHE A 100 -19.43 -11.07 -11.60
CA PHE A 100 -19.26 -9.67 -11.98
C PHE A 100 -17.98 -9.40 -12.78
N GLY A 101 -17.12 -10.41 -12.97
CA GLY A 101 -15.82 -10.25 -13.62
C GLY A 101 -14.91 -9.31 -12.86
N MET A 102 -14.85 -9.44 -11.52
CA MET A 102 -14.02 -8.58 -10.66
C MET A 102 -12.60 -9.11 -10.51
N ASP A 103 -11.63 -8.23 -10.72
CA ASP A 103 -10.31 -8.37 -10.13
C ASP A 103 -10.38 -7.88 -8.69
N PHE A 104 -9.98 -8.69 -7.72
CA PHE A 104 -10.01 -8.29 -6.32
C PHE A 104 -8.77 -8.70 -5.54
N ARG A 105 -8.58 -8.05 -4.40
CA ARG A 105 -7.60 -8.40 -3.38
C ARG A 105 -8.23 -8.21 -2.02
N LEU A 106 -8.27 -9.29 -1.24
CA LEU A 106 -8.68 -9.27 0.15
C LEU A 106 -7.43 -9.48 1.02
N SER A 107 -7.22 -8.59 2.00
CA SER A 107 -6.03 -8.61 2.86
C SER A 107 -6.36 -8.24 4.29
N GLU A 108 -5.63 -8.83 5.24
CA GLU A 108 -5.68 -8.48 6.65
C GLU A 108 -4.84 -7.21 6.90
N ALA A 109 -5.32 -6.29 7.74
CA ALA A 109 -4.60 -5.06 8.03
C ALA A 109 -3.37 -5.30 8.92
N ALA A 110 -3.38 -6.32 9.76
CA ALA A 110 -2.26 -6.67 10.66
C ALA A 110 -1.02 -7.21 9.95
N LYS A 111 -1.08 -7.52 8.65
CA LYS A 111 0.08 -8.02 7.89
C LYS A 111 0.77 -6.85 7.18
N PRO A 112 1.84 -6.27 7.76
CA PRO A 112 2.57 -5.20 7.09
C PRO A 112 3.23 -5.73 5.82
N LYS A 113 3.29 -4.89 4.78
CA LYS A 113 3.96 -5.26 3.54
C LYS A 113 5.47 -5.36 3.74
N ARG A 114 6.10 -6.39 3.20
CA ARG A 114 7.56 -6.53 3.14
C ARG A 114 8.09 -5.64 2.01
N VAL A 115 8.94 -4.68 2.33
CA VAL A 115 9.43 -3.66 1.39
C VAL A 115 10.93 -3.77 1.22
N ALA A 116 11.40 -3.81 -0.02
CA ALA A 116 12.79 -3.52 -0.35
C ALA A 116 12.94 -2.08 -0.84
N ILE A 117 14.00 -1.41 -0.40
CA ILE A 117 14.35 -0.07 -0.86
C ILE A 117 15.61 -0.16 -1.71
N LEU A 118 15.52 0.27 -2.97
CA LEU A 118 16.67 0.44 -3.86
C LEU A 118 17.15 1.89 -3.79
N ALA A 119 18.46 2.08 -3.58
CA ALA A 119 19.07 3.41 -3.44
C ALA A 119 20.40 3.51 -4.19
N SER A 120 20.83 4.75 -4.49
CA SER A 120 22.16 5.03 -5.04
C SER A 120 23.03 5.76 -4.01
N LYS A 121 23.39 7.03 -4.27
CA LYS A 121 24.22 7.82 -3.36
C LYS A 121 23.43 8.85 -2.56
N GLU A 122 22.26 9.24 -3.06
CA GLU A 122 21.40 10.21 -2.38
C GLU A 122 20.64 9.50 -1.26
N ASP A 123 20.75 10.02 -0.04
CA ASP A 123 20.28 9.37 1.19
C ASP A 123 18.89 9.83 1.64
N HIS A 124 18.49 11.06 1.34
CA HIS A 124 17.30 11.70 1.91
C HIS A 124 16.02 10.85 1.81
N CYS A 125 15.68 10.29 0.65
CA CYS A 125 14.49 9.44 0.51
C CYS A 125 14.64 8.13 1.29
N LEU A 126 15.82 7.51 1.26
CA LEU A 126 16.08 6.27 1.97
C LEU A 126 15.95 6.48 3.50
N LEU A 127 16.60 7.51 4.03
CA LEU A 127 16.59 7.78 5.46
C LEU A 127 15.22 8.23 5.95
N ASP A 128 14.48 9.03 5.18
CA ASP A 128 13.10 9.43 5.52
C ASP A 128 12.20 8.19 5.66
N LEU A 129 12.24 7.27 4.69
CA LEU A 129 11.47 6.03 4.73
C LEU A 129 11.84 5.16 5.95
N LEU A 130 13.15 5.01 6.23
CA LEU A 130 13.62 4.23 7.37
C LEU A 130 13.21 4.85 8.71
N TRP A 131 13.25 6.17 8.84
CA TRP A 131 12.82 6.89 10.04
C TRP A 131 11.32 6.76 10.28
N ARG A 132 10.50 6.96 9.24
CA ARG A 132 9.04 6.82 9.33
C ARG A 132 8.63 5.39 9.66
N ASN A 133 9.29 4.40 9.05
CA ASN A 133 9.09 3.00 9.38
C ASN A 133 9.42 2.70 10.85
N ARG A 134 10.57 3.17 11.35
CA ARG A 134 10.98 3.00 12.75
C ARG A 134 10.01 3.66 13.75
N ARG A 135 9.36 4.76 13.36
CA ARG A 135 8.37 5.48 14.18
C ARG A 135 6.96 4.88 14.09
N GLY A 136 6.75 3.86 13.26
CA GLY A 136 5.42 3.29 13.02
C GLY A 136 4.49 4.20 12.23
N GLU A 137 5.02 5.24 11.56
CA GLU A 137 4.24 6.13 10.68
C GLU A 137 3.87 5.43 9.35
N LEU A 138 4.62 4.39 9.00
CA LEU A 138 4.37 3.56 7.83
C LEU A 138 4.08 2.12 8.27
N ASP A 139 2.89 1.63 7.94
CA ASP A 139 2.42 0.25 8.18
C ASP A 139 3.07 -0.73 7.17
N LEU A 140 4.38 -0.89 7.29
CA LEU A 140 5.21 -1.75 6.44
C LEU A 140 6.39 -2.32 7.23
N SER A 141 7.12 -3.24 6.62
CA SER A 141 8.36 -3.79 7.15
C SER A 141 9.44 -3.67 6.10
N VAL A 142 10.42 -2.80 6.32
CA VAL A 142 11.59 -2.71 5.43
C VAL A 142 12.47 -3.93 5.69
N VAL A 143 12.48 -4.88 4.75
CA VAL A 143 13.19 -6.16 4.90
C VAL A 143 14.61 -6.11 4.38
N MET A 144 14.92 -5.21 3.45
CA MET A 144 16.28 -4.99 2.94
C MET A 144 16.43 -3.64 2.24
N VAL A 145 17.66 -3.14 2.22
CA VAL A 145 18.11 -2.06 1.36
C VAL A 145 19.10 -2.63 0.35
N ILE A 146 18.86 -2.40 -0.93
CA ILE A 146 19.78 -2.75 -2.01
C ILE A 146 20.36 -1.45 -2.58
N ALA A 147 21.67 -1.36 -2.70
CA ALA A 147 22.30 -0.18 -3.29
C ALA A 147 23.39 -0.55 -4.28
N ASN A 148 23.56 0.27 -5.31
CA ASN A 148 24.67 0.10 -6.27
C ASN A 148 26.00 0.67 -5.79
N HIS A 149 25.99 1.35 -4.64
CA HIS A 149 27.12 1.97 -3.98
C HIS A 149 27.17 1.58 -2.49
N PRO A 150 28.35 1.43 -1.88
CA PRO A 150 28.47 1.10 -0.45
C PRO A 150 28.25 2.32 0.47
N ASP A 151 28.21 3.54 -0.09
CA ASP A 151 28.26 4.83 0.59
C ASP A 151 27.21 4.99 1.72
N LEU A 152 26.05 4.34 1.60
CA LEU A 152 24.94 4.48 2.56
C LEU A 152 24.90 3.37 3.64
N ALA A 153 25.81 2.39 3.60
CA ALA A 153 25.76 1.22 4.48
C ALA A 153 25.80 1.60 5.98
N ASP A 154 26.71 2.49 6.37
CA ASP A 154 26.86 2.90 7.76
C ASP A 154 25.68 3.76 8.25
N GLN A 155 24.97 4.42 7.33
CA GLN A 155 23.75 5.18 7.67
C GLN A 155 22.53 4.27 7.84
N VAL A 156 22.49 3.13 7.12
CA VAL A 156 21.42 2.13 7.24
C VAL A 156 21.59 1.23 8.47
N ARG A 157 22.84 0.93 8.86
CA ARG A 157 23.17 0.01 9.96
C ARG A 157 22.40 0.30 11.27
N PRO A 158 22.26 1.55 11.76
CA PRO A 158 21.53 1.85 12.98
C PRO A 158 20.04 1.48 12.92
N PHE A 159 19.47 1.28 11.72
CA PHE A 159 18.08 0.86 11.53
C PHE A 159 17.85 -0.64 11.71
N GLY A 160 18.92 -1.44 11.76
CA GLY A 160 18.81 -2.91 11.87
C GLY A 160 18.31 -3.59 10.60
N VAL A 161 18.34 -2.90 9.46
CA VAL A 161 17.90 -3.42 8.16
C VAL A 161 19.10 -3.97 7.39
N PRO A 162 19.02 -5.18 6.78
CA PRO A 162 20.07 -5.70 5.91
C PRO A 162 20.40 -4.73 4.76
N PHE A 163 21.68 -4.39 4.61
CA PHE A 163 22.19 -3.60 3.49
C PHE A 163 22.96 -4.50 2.52
N ILE A 164 22.53 -4.55 1.26
CA ILE A 164 23.08 -5.43 0.24
C ILE A 164 23.66 -4.57 -0.88
N HIS A 165 24.99 -4.59 -1.01
CA HIS A 165 25.67 -3.90 -2.09
C HIS A 165 25.64 -4.75 -3.36
N VAL A 166 24.98 -4.25 -4.41
CA VAL A 166 24.92 -4.86 -5.74
C VAL A 166 25.46 -3.86 -6.76
N PRO A 167 26.76 -3.90 -7.09
CA PRO A 167 27.36 -3.01 -8.07
C PRO A 167 26.61 -3.08 -9.41
N ALA A 168 26.17 -1.92 -9.91
CA ALA A 168 25.51 -1.82 -11.19
C ALA A 168 26.25 -0.79 -12.06
N ARG A 169 26.75 -1.23 -13.21
CA ARG A 169 27.38 -0.42 -14.26
C ARG A 169 26.79 -0.83 -15.61
N LYS A 170 27.04 -0.04 -16.65
CA LYS A 170 26.44 -0.27 -17.98
C LYS A 170 26.77 -1.66 -18.53
N GLU A 171 27.97 -2.16 -18.26
CA GLU A 171 28.51 -3.41 -18.78
C GLU A 171 27.96 -4.65 -18.08
N ILE A 172 27.62 -4.54 -16.79
CA ILE A 172 27.19 -5.65 -15.92
C ILE A 172 25.73 -5.51 -15.48
N ARG A 173 24.92 -4.73 -16.21
CA ARG A 173 23.55 -4.41 -15.80
C ARG A 173 22.68 -5.65 -15.64
N GLY A 174 22.73 -6.56 -16.62
CA GLY A 174 21.94 -7.80 -16.58
C GLY A 174 22.30 -8.67 -15.37
N GLU A 175 23.59 -8.80 -15.06
CA GLU A 175 24.04 -9.54 -13.86
C GLU A 175 23.58 -8.88 -12.56
N ALA A 176 23.64 -7.55 -12.49
CA ALA A 176 23.19 -6.80 -11.33
C ALA A 176 21.67 -6.95 -11.13
N GLU A 177 20.89 -6.82 -12.20
CA GLU A 177 19.43 -7.00 -12.17
C GLU A 177 19.06 -8.43 -11.81
N GLN A 178 19.73 -9.44 -12.36
CA GLN A 178 19.50 -10.84 -11.98
C GLN A 178 19.74 -11.07 -10.49
N ARG A 179 20.86 -10.56 -9.96
CA ARG A 179 21.14 -10.66 -8.52
C ARG A 179 20.10 -9.95 -7.66
N MET A 180 19.56 -8.82 -8.12
CA MET A 180 18.46 -8.15 -7.43
C MET A 180 17.19 -8.99 -7.48
N LEU A 181 16.86 -9.59 -8.62
CA LEU A 181 15.69 -10.45 -8.77
C LEU A 181 15.74 -11.67 -7.84
N ASP A 182 16.91 -12.30 -7.71
CA ASP A 182 17.13 -13.43 -6.79
C ASP A 182 16.85 -13.05 -5.32
N LEU A 183 17.11 -11.80 -4.94
CA LEU A 183 16.84 -11.28 -3.61
C LEU A 183 15.37 -10.89 -3.40
N LEU A 184 14.71 -10.41 -4.46
CA LEU A 184 13.40 -9.77 -4.36
C LEU A 184 12.23 -10.73 -4.58
N ARG A 185 12.32 -11.63 -5.58
CA ARG A 185 11.18 -12.49 -5.98
C ARG A 185 10.69 -13.33 -4.82
N GLY A 186 9.39 -13.22 -4.52
CA GLY A 186 8.72 -13.93 -3.41
C GLY A 186 9.08 -13.42 -2.01
N ASN A 187 10.14 -12.63 -1.86
CA ASN A 187 10.63 -12.13 -0.58
C ASN A 187 10.06 -10.76 -0.21
N VAL A 188 9.56 -9.99 -1.19
CA VAL A 188 8.98 -8.67 -0.99
C VAL A 188 7.61 -8.52 -1.65
N ASP A 189 6.82 -7.59 -1.11
CA ASP A 189 5.48 -7.24 -1.61
C ASP A 189 5.47 -5.87 -2.32
N LEU A 190 6.58 -5.12 -2.22
CA LEU A 190 6.79 -3.81 -2.83
C LEU A 190 8.29 -3.51 -2.94
N VAL A 191 8.69 -2.94 -4.08
CA VAL A 191 10.01 -2.32 -4.28
C VAL A 191 9.87 -0.80 -4.36
N VAL A 192 10.66 -0.07 -3.58
CA VAL A 192 10.74 1.39 -3.63
C VAL A 192 12.08 1.82 -4.20
N LEU A 193 12.06 2.52 -5.33
CA LEU A 193 13.24 3.14 -5.93
C LEU A 193 13.46 4.50 -5.27
N ALA A 194 14.09 4.50 -4.10
CA ALA A 194 14.43 5.71 -3.35
C ALA A 194 15.64 6.41 -3.98
N ARG A 195 15.39 7.16 -5.05
CA ARG A 195 16.43 7.86 -5.83
C ARG A 195 17.48 6.88 -6.37
N TYR A 196 17.03 5.70 -6.80
CA TYR A 196 17.87 4.74 -7.51
C TYR A 196 18.17 5.25 -8.91
N MET A 197 19.45 5.48 -9.21
CA MET A 197 19.89 6.23 -10.40
C MET A 197 20.22 5.34 -11.61
N GLN A 198 20.14 4.02 -11.48
CA GLN A 198 20.28 3.13 -12.63
C GLN A 198 18.96 2.98 -13.37
N ILE A 199 19.05 2.87 -14.70
CA ILE A 199 17.92 2.53 -15.53
C ILE A 199 17.56 1.07 -15.26
N VAL A 200 16.32 0.84 -14.82
CA VAL A 200 15.72 -0.49 -14.66
C VAL A 200 15.19 -0.96 -16.01
N THR A 201 15.52 -2.18 -16.42
CA THR A 201 15.06 -2.76 -17.68
C THR A 201 13.58 -3.18 -17.63
N PRO A 202 12.90 -3.29 -18.79
CA PRO A 202 11.58 -3.90 -18.87
C PRO A 202 11.54 -5.32 -18.28
N ASP A 203 12.53 -6.14 -18.61
CA ASP A 203 12.62 -7.53 -18.13
C ASP A 203 12.65 -7.60 -16.59
N PHE A 204 13.41 -6.70 -15.94
CA PHE A 204 13.38 -6.62 -14.48
C PHE A 204 12.00 -6.27 -13.93
N ILE A 205 11.28 -5.32 -14.55
CA ILE A 205 9.95 -4.89 -14.13
C ILE A 205 8.95 -6.03 -14.27
N ASP A 206 9.02 -6.78 -15.37
CA ASP A 206 8.11 -7.90 -15.63
C ASP A 206 8.40 -9.09 -14.70
N GLU A 207 9.68 -9.33 -14.38
CA GLU A 207 10.06 -10.51 -13.62
C GLU A 207 10.12 -10.30 -12.08
N VAL A 208 10.12 -9.07 -11.56
CA VAL A 208 10.22 -8.86 -10.09
C VAL A 208 8.99 -9.36 -9.33
N GLY A 209 7.83 -9.45 -9.99
CA GLY A 209 6.63 -10.08 -9.45
C GLY A 209 5.89 -9.29 -8.36
N CYS A 210 6.28 -8.03 -8.12
CA CYS A 210 5.61 -7.13 -7.19
C CYS A 210 5.61 -5.69 -7.73
N PRO A 211 4.74 -4.79 -7.24
CA PRO A 211 4.75 -3.38 -7.64
C PRO A 211 6.10 -2.70 -7.37
N LEU A 212 6.50 -1.80 -8.27
CA LEU A 212 7.60 -0.85 -8.06
C LEU A 212 7.06 0.57 -7.95
N ILE A 213 7.58 1.35 -7.01
CA ILE A 213 7.29 2.78 -6.89
C ILE A 213 8.59 3.55 -7.05
N ASN A 214 8.60 4.53 -7.95
CA ASN A 214 9.73 5.40 -8.19
C ASN A 214 9.45 6.84 -7.72
N ILE A 215 10.48 7.53 -7.22
CA ILE A 215 10.43 8.96 -6.97
C ILE A 215 11.34 9.72 -7.94
N HIS A 216 10.72 10.59 -8.73
CA HIS A 216 11.43 11.48 -9.63
C HIS A 216 11.48 12.90 -9.05
N HIS A 217 12.67 13.47 -8.93
CA HIS A 217 12.94 14.86 -8.50
C HIS A 217 12.41 15.97 -9.44
N SER A 218 11.52 15.65 -10.38
CA SER A 218 10.89 16.64 -11.23
C SER A 218 9.47 16.27 -11.52
N PHE A 219 8.66 17.29 -11.83
CA PHE A 219 7.30 17.10 -12.32
C PHE A 219 7.32 16.41 -13.69
N LEU A 220 6.62 15.29 -13.78
CA LEU A 220 6.28 14.64 -15.05
C LEU A 220 5.05 15.34 -15.64
N PRO A 221 4.97 15.58 -16.96
CA PRO A 221 5.90 15.18 -18.03
C PRO A 221 7.00 16.22 -18.35
N ALA A 222 7.06 17.35 -17.63
CA ALA A 222 7.77 18.56 -18.07
C ALA A 222 9.30 18.45 -18.18
N PHE A 223 9.95 17.48 -17.52
CA PHE A 223 11.41 17.33 -17.53
C PHE A 223 11.85 15.86 -17.56
N ILE A 224 11.85 15.26 -18.76
CA ILE A 224 12.36 13.90 -18.99
C ILE A 224 13.89 13.92 -19.14
N GLY A 225 14.62 13.07 -18.39
CA GLY A 225 16.06 12.83 -18.51
C GLY A 225 16.94 13.40 -17.38
N ALA A 226 18.26 13.27 -17.50
CA ALA A 226 19.22 13.69 -16.47
C ALA A 226 19.18 15.20 -16.17
N ALA A 227 19.50 15.57 -14.91
CA ALA A 227 19.66 16.94 -14.41
C ALA A 227 18.46 17.91 -14.61
N PRO A 228 17.24 17.57 -14.16
CA PRO A 228 16.07 18.45 -14.24
C PRO A 228 16.24 19.77 -13.49
N TYR A 229 16.98 19.82 -12.37
CA TYR A 229 17.25 21.08 -11.66
C TYR A 229 18.04 22.10 -12.49
N ARG A 230 19.01 21.65 -13.29
CA ARG A 230 19.74 22.54 -14.22
C ARG A 230 18.80 23.07 -15.29
N ARG A 231 17.98 22.20 -15.89
CA ARG A 231 17.01 22.58 -16.92
C ARG A 231 15.89 23.48 -16.40
N ALA A 232 15.45 23.31 -15.14
CA ALA A 232 14.51 24.22 -14.51
C ALA A 232 15.14 25.61 -14.30
N LYS A 233 16.36 25.66 -13.75
CA LYS A 233 17.13 26.91 -13.57
C LYS A 233 17.42 27.63 -14.89
N GLU A 234 17.65 26.90 -15.98
CA GLU A 234 17.87 27.47 -17.32
C GLU A 234 16.57 27.98 -17.98
N ARG A 235 15.40 27.56 -17.51
CA ARG A 235 14.09 27.98 -18.05
C ARG A 235 13.45 29.15 -17.31
N GLY A 236 14.00 29.58 -16.18
CA GLY A 236 13.46 30.62 -15.29
C GLY A 236 12.82 30.01 -14.05
#